data_AF-A0A969HPZ1-F1
#
_entry.id   AF-A0A969HPZ1-F1
#
_cell.length_a   1.000
_cell.length_b   1.000
_cell.length_c   1.000
_cell.angle_alpha   90.00
_cell.angle_beta   90.00
_cell.angle_gamma   90.00
#
_symmetry.space_group_name_H-M   'P 1'
#
loop_
_entity.id
_entity.type
_entity.pdbx_description
1 polymer ?
#
loop_
_entity_poly.entity_id
_entity_poly.type
_entity_poly.pdbx_seq_one_letter_code
_entity_poly.pdbx_strand_id
1 'polypeptide(L)' 'MNEQIAEILKNFNLRITDCRTGTLDMFLERAAALSNADLEEKLGIDFDRVTIYRTLRTFLDKRHHPQSIG' A
#
# COMPACT_ATOMS: atom_id res chain seq x y z
N MET A 1 13.17 3.62 10.35
CA MET A 1 12.39 2.52 9.72
C MET A 1 11.22 2.25 10.65
N ASN A 2 9.98 2.50 10.22
CA ASN A 2 8.81 2.22 11.05
C ASN A 2 8.65 0.69 11.19
N GLU A 3 8.91 0.13 12.36
CA GLU A 3 8.91 -1.33 12.61
C GLU A 3 7.53 -1.94 12.31
N GLN A 4 6.45 -1.22 12.62
CA GLN A 4 5.08 -1.61 12.27
C GLN A 4 4.85 -1.83 10.78
N ILE A 5 5.47 -1.02 9.91
CA ILE A 5 5.32 -1.16 8.46
C ILE A 5 5.98 -2.45 7.98
N ALA A 6 7.18 -2.75 8.49
CA ALA A 6 7.88 -3.97 8.16
C ALA A 6 7.09 -5.21 8.62
N GLU A 7 6.44 -5.16 9.79
CA GLU A 7 5.58 -6.22 10.29
C GLU A 7 4.33 -6.40 9.43
N ILE A 8 3.64 -5.33 9.05
CA ILE A 8 2.46 -5.42 8.17
C ILE A 8 2.83 -6.06 6.84
N LEU A 9 3.93 -5.61 6.21
CA LEU A 9 4.41 -6.19 4.96
C LEU A 9 4.76 -7.67 5.12
N LYS A 10 5.43 -8.06 6.20
CA LYS A 10 5.72 -9.47 6.51
C LYS A 10 4.44 -10.29 6.72
N ASN A 11 3.47 -9.77 7.48
CA ASN A 11 2.20 -10.45 7.76
C ASN A 11 1.38 -10.71 6.49
N PHE A 12 1.44 -9.79 5.51
CA PHE A 12 0.80 -9.97 4.21
C PHE A 12 1.68 -10.73 3.20
N ASN A 13 2.84 -11.24 3.62
CA ASN A 13 3.83 -11.93 2.79
C ASN A 13 4.26 -11.08 1.58
N LEU A 14 4.43 -9.77 1.80
CA LEU A 14 4.85 -8.79 0.81
C LEU A 14 6.33 -8.46 1.02
N ARG A 15 7.10 -8.51 -0.07
CA ARG A 15 8.49 -8.02 -0.09
C ARG A 15 8.56 -6.57 0.38
N ILE A 16 9.50 -6.28 1.28
CA ILE A 16 9.79 -4.92 1.74
C ILE A 16 10.55 -4.18 0.64
N THR A 17 9.99 -3.08 0.16
CA THR A 17 10.58 -2.19 -0.86
C THR A 17 10.19 -0.75 -0.53
N ASP A 18 10.98 0.23 -0.96
CA ASP A 18 10.78 1.65 -0.61
C ASP A 18 9.40 2.19 -1.02
N CYS A 19 8.90 1.77 -2.19
CA CYS A 19 7.55 2.09 -2.66
C CYS A 19 6.45 1.64 -1.68
N ARG A 20 6.60 0.43 -1.13
CA ARG A 20 5.60 -0.20 -0.24
C ARG A 20 5.67 0.40 1.14
N THR A 21 6.87 0.66 1.65
CA THR A 21 7.05 1.32 2.94
C THR A 21 6.52 2.75 2.88
N GLY A 22 6.87 3.54 1.86
CA GLY A 22 6.36 4.92 1.69
C GLY A 22 4.84 4.98 1.51
N THR A 23 4.25 4.04 0.77
CA THR A 23 2.78 3.95 0.66
C THR A 23 2.15 3.66 2.02
N LEU A 24 2.65 2.65 2.75
CA LEU A 24 2.08 2.27 4.04
C LEU A 24 2.25 3.36 5.12
N ASP A 25 3.39 4.05 5.09
CA ASP A 25 3.71 5.15 5.99
C ASP A 25 2.68 6.27 5.82
N MET A 26 2.36 6.64 4.57
CA MET A 26 1.28 7.59 4.29
C MET A 26 -0.09 7.13 4.80
N PHE A 27 -0.40 5.84 4.67
CA PHE A 27 -1.66 5.27 5.18
C PHE A 27 -1.73 5.26 6.71
N LEU A 28 -0.61 5.08 7.41
CA LEU A 28 -0.53 5.06 8.87
C LEU A 28 -0.47 6.47 9.48
N GLU A 29 0.21 7.42 8.82
CA GLU A 29 0.32 8.80 9.29
C GLU A 29 -0.98 9.61 9.11
N ARG A 30 -1.82 9.26 8.12
CA ARG A 30 -3.10 9.95 7.91
C ARG A 30 -4.27 9.14 8.45
N ALA A 31 -4.88 9.63 9.53
CA ALA A 31 -6.17 9.17 10.05
C ALA A 31 -7.38 9.46 9.13
N ALA A 32 -7.15 9.98 7.92
CA ALA A 32 -8.17 10.34 6.93
C ALA A 32 -8.06 9.45 5.70
N ALA A 33 -9.20 9.17 5.05
CA ALA A 33 -9.24 8.44 3.80
C ALA A 33 -8.37 9.14 2.74
N LEU A 34 -7.27 8.51 2.34
CA LEU A 34 -6.42 8.95 1.24
C LEU A 34 -7.21 8.81 -0.06
N SER A 35 -7.41 9.91 -0.77
CA SER A 35 -7.98 9.87 -2.11
C SER A 35 -6.93 9.41 -3.11
N ASN A 36 -7.36 8.84 -4.24
CA ASN A 36 -6.44 8.49 -5.33
C ASN A 36 -5.60 9.70 -5.79
N ALA A 37 -6.18 10.90 -5.74
CA ALA A 37 -5.49 12.15 -6.06
C ALA A 37 -4.34 12.47 -5.07
N ASP A 38 -4.54 12.29 -3.76
CA ASP A 38 -3.49 12.49 -2.74
C ASP A 38 -2.31 11.53 -2.95
N LEU A 39 -2.60 10.30 -3.39
CA LEU A 39 -1.59 9.28 -3.65
C LEU A 39 -0.83 9.57 -4.94
N GLU A 40 -1.52 9.98 -6.01
CA GLU A 40 -0.89 10.38 -7.26
C GLU A 40 -0.01 11.63 -7.09
N GLU A 41 -0.44 12.61 -6.29
CA GLU A 41 0.35 13.83 -6.04
C GLU A 41 1.65 13.53 -5.28
N LYS A 42 1.60 12.65 -4.28
CA LYS A 42 2.76 12.36 -3.42
C LYS A 42 3.66 11.25 -3.95
N LEU A 43 3.10 10.20 -4.53
CA LEU A 43 3.86 9.06 -5.06
C LEU A 43 4.16 9.18 -6.55
N GLY A 44 3.46 10.04 -7.28
CA GLY A 44 3.61 10.23 -8.73
C GLY A 44 4.95 10.83 -9.15
N ILE A 45 5.71 11.39 -8.20
CA ILE A 45 7.08 11.86 -8.43
C ILE A 45 8.04 10.66 -8.62
N ASP A 46 7.82 9.58 -7.88
CA ASP A 46 8.72 8.41 -7.84
C ASP A 46 8.16 7.19 -8.59
N PHE A 47 6.83 7.13 -8.80
CA PHE A 47 6.16 5.96 -9.35
C PHE A 47 5.07 6.34 -10.34
N ASP A 48 5.02 5.64 -11.49
CA ASP A 48 3.93 5.83 -12.43
C ASP A 48 2.58 5.36 -11.84
N ARG A 49 1.52 6.03 -12.29
CA ARG A 49 0.12 5.78 -11.93
C ARG A 49 -0.25 4.29 -11.91
N VAL A 50 0.19 3.52 -12.92
CA VAL A 50 -0.11 2.08 -13.00
C VAL A 50 0.49 1.30 -11.83
N THR A 51 1.69 1.68 -11.39
CA THR A 51 2.40 1.06 -10.27
C THR A 51 1.71 1.34 -8.94
N ILE A 52 1.26 2.58 -8.75
CA ILE A 52 0.50 3.01 -7.56
C ILE A 52 -0.79 2.18 -7.45
N TYR A 53 -1.60 2.13 -8.51
CA TYR A 53 -2.86 1.39 -8.51
C TYR A 53 -2.69 -0.13 -8.33
N ARG A 54 -1.66 -0.75 -8.92
CA ARG A 54 -1.39 -2.17 -8.72
C ARG A 54 -1.02 -2.48 -7.27
N THR A 55 -0.26 -1.59 -6.64
CA THR A 55 0.15 -1.71 -5.23
C THR A 55 -1.06 -1.57 -4.31
N LEU A 56 -1.90 -0.55 -4.53
CA LEU A 56 -3.16 -0.36 -3.81
C LEU A 56 -4.09 -1.57 -3.93
N ARG A 57 -4.27 -2.06 -5.17
CA ARG A 57 -5.09 -3.24 -5.43
C ARG A 57 -4.54 -4.47 -4.72
N THR A 58 -3.22 -4.65 -4.67
CA THR A 58 -2.62 -5.76 -3.90
C THR A 58 -2.91 -5.63 -2.40
N PHE A 59 -2.87 -4.42 -1.83
CA PHE A 59 -3.21 -4.20 -0.43
C PHE A 59 -4.71 -4.43 -0.14
N LEU A 60 -5.59 -4.00 -1.04
CA LEU A 60 -7.04 -4.22 -0.93
C LEU A 60 -7.42 -5.70 -1.09
N ASP A 61 -6.82 -6.37 -2.09
CA ASP A 61 -7.04 -7.78 -2.39
C ASP A 61 -6.53 -8.68 -1.26
N LYS A 62 -5.40 -8.34 -0.64
CA LYS A 62 -4.88 -9.05 0.54
C LYS A 62 -5.77 -8.91 1.78
N ARG A 63 -6.65 -7.91 1.85
CA ARG A 63 -7.69 -7.79 2.89
C ARG A 63 -8.88 -8.74 2.63
N HIS A 64 -9.07 -9.16 1.39
CA HIS A 64 -9.98 -10.23 1.03
C HIS A 64 -9.21 -11.55 0.93
N HIS A 65 -9.29 -12.37 1.97
CA HIS A 65 -8.92 -13.78 1.85
C HIS A 65 -9.47 -14.36 0.53
N PRO A 66 -8.63 -14.95 -0.35
CA PRO A 66 -9.11 -15.69 -1.51
C PRO A 66 -9.70 -17.02 -1.04
N GLN A 67 -10.86 -16.95 -0.39
CA GLN A 67 -11.78 -18.06 -0.16
C GLN A 67 -13.20 -17.54 -0.39
N SER A 68 -13.48 -17.18 -1.63
CA SER A 68 -14.84 -17.26 -2.17
C SER A 68 -14.72 -17.79 -3.59
N ILE A 69 -14.36 -19.07 -3.67
CA ILE A 69 -14.76 -19.91 -4.79
C ILE A 69 -16.18 -20.34 -4.43
N GLY A 70 -17.16 -19.86 -5.19
CA GLY A 70 -18.58 -20.14 -5.06
C GLY A 70 -19.30 -19.52 -6.24
#